data_AF-A0A087T9B3-F1
#
_entry.id   AF-A0A087T9B3-F1
#
_cell.length_a   1.000
_cell.length_b   1.000
_cell.length_c   1.000
_cell.angle_alpha   90.00
_cell.angle_beta   90.00
_cell.angle_gamma   90.00
#
_symmetry.space_group_name_H-M   'P 1'
#
loop_
_entity.id
_entity.type
_entity.pdbx_description
1 polymer ?
#
loop_
_entity_poly.entity_id
_entity_poly.type
_entity_poly.pdbx_seq_one_letter_code
_entity_poly.pdbx_strand_id
1 'polypeptide(L)' 'MWNMMCDVMPTISEDSVSQRSGQFSSDESNFEQLMVNMLDERDKLMENLRETQEGMQEIQSKLAEVERERDSLQRQLQAN' A
#
# COMPACT_ATOMS: atom_id res chain seq x y z
N MET A 1 -1.07 -21.60 13.82
CA MET A 1 0.33 -21.23 13.52
C MET A 1 0.50 -21.35 12.01
N TRP A 2 0.32 -20.25 11.29
CA TRP A 2 0.49 -20.24 9.83
C TRP A 2 1.98 -20.13 9.54
N ASN A 3 2.51 -21.17 8.89
CA ASN A 3 3.91 -21.25 8.53
C ASN A 3 4.23 -20.17 7.50
N MET A 4 4.97 -19.15 7.92
CA MET A 4 5.54 -18.10 7.07
C MET A 4 6.68 -18.70 6.26
N MET A 5 6.35 -19.52 5.28
CA MET A 5 7.32 -19.93 4.27
C MET A 5 7.36 -18.80 3.24
N CYS A 6 8.24 -17.82 3.46
CA CYS A 6 8.67 -16.95 2.37
C CYS A 6 9.37 -17.84 1.34
N ASP A 7 8.63 -18.32 0.35
CA ASP A 7 9.18 -19.12 -0.74
C ASP A 7 10.27 -18.30 -1.44
N VAL A 8 11.53 -18.67 -1.19
CA VAL A 8 12.70 -18.16 -1.88
C VAL A 8 12.56 -18.50 -3.35
N MET A 9 12.58 -17.48 -4.21
CA MET A 9 12.52 -17.68 -5.65
C MET A 9 13.79 -18.41 -6.12
N PRO A 10 13.67 -19.46 -6.96
CA PRO A 10 14.82 -20.15 -7.50
C PRO A 10 15.62 -19.24 -8.45
N THR A 11 16.95 -19.25 -8.32
CA THR A 11 17.86 -18.49 -9.18
C THR A 11 17.92 -19.14 -10.57
N ILE A 12 17.63 -18.38 -11.63
CA ILE A 12 17.70 -18.84 -13.02
C ILE A 12 19.16 -18.70 -13.50
N SER A 13 19.73 -19.72 -14.17
CA SER A 13 21.10 -19.69 -14.70
C SER A 13 21.18 -18.95 -16.05
N GLU A 14 22.02 -17.91 -16.13
CA GLU A 14 22.12 -16.97 -17.28
C GLU A 14 22.92 -17.51 -18.49
N ASP A 15 23.60 -18.65 -18.36
CA ASP A 15 24.68 -19.06 -19.26
C ASP A 15 24.24 -19.50 -20.69
N SER A 16 22.93 -19.57 -20.96
CA SER A 16 22.40 -20.03 -22.26
C SER A 16 21.80 -18.94 -23.15
N VAL A 17 21.73 -17.69 -22.68
CA VAL A 17 21.04 -16.56 -23.37
C VAL A 17 21.98 -15.73 -24.26
N SER A 18 23.30 -15.84 -24.07
CA SER A 18 24.29 -14.96 -24.72
C SER A 18 24.40 -15.09 -26.25
N GLN A 19 23.79 -16.09 -26.89
CA GLN A 19 23.98 -16.35 -28.32
C GLN A 19 22.83 -15.89 -29.24
N ARG A 20 21.76 -15.31 -28.66
CA ARG A 20 20.55 -14.83 -29.38
C ARG A 20 20.12 -13.41 -28.96
N SER A 21 21.01 -12.70 -28.29
CA SER A 21 20.79 -11.54 -27.42
C SER A 21 20.55 -10.19 -28.10
N GLY A 22 20.77 -10.04 -29.41
CA GLY A 22 20.68 -8.73 -30.08
C GLY A 22 19.26 -8.13 -30.19
N GLN A 23 18.22 -8.97 -30.21
CA GLN A 23 16.83 -8.53 -30.37
C GLN A 23 15.99 -8.71 -29.09
N PHE A 24 16.34 -9.68 -28.25
CA PHE A 24 15.69 -9.93 -26.96
C PHE A 24 16.10 -8.93 -25.85
N SER A 25 17.33 -8.39 -25.92
CA SER A 25 17.86 -7.49 -24.87
C SER A 25 17.11 -6.15 -24.78
N SER A 26 16.52 -5.67 -25.89
CA SER A 26 15.71 -4.45 -25.89
C SER A 26 14.34 -4.66 -25.23
N ASP A 27 13.76 -5.85 -25.39
CA ASP A 27 12.48 -6.18 -24.76
C ASP A 27 12.67 -6.44 -23.27
N GLU A 28 13.76 -7.10 -22.87
CA GLU A 28 14.12 -7.35 -21.47
C GLU A 28 14.30 -6.05 -20.68
N SER A 29 15.03 -5.07 -21.23
CA SER A 29 15.14 -3.73 -20.63
C SER A 29 13.79 -3.00 -20.51
N ASN A 30 12.88 -3.18 -21.46
CA ASN A 30 11.54 -2.60 -21.42
C ASN A 30 10.68 -3.25 -20.30
N PHE A 31 10.78 -4.57 -20.12
CA PHE A 31 10.08 -5.27 -19.03
C PHE A 31 10.62 -4.89 -17.66
N GLU A 32 11.94 -4.74 -17.52
CA GLU A 32 12.57 -4.24 -16.28
C GLU A 32 12.07 -2.83 -15.94
N GLN A 33 12.05 -1.92 -16.90
CA GLN A 33 11.55 -0.55 -16.66
C GLN A 33 10.06 -0.55 -16.30
N LEU A 34 9.24 -1.38 -16.94
CA LEU A 34 7.82 -1.53 -16.58
C LEU A 34 7.68 -2.06 -15.15
N MET A 35 8.50 -3.04 -14.76
CA MET A 35 8.49 -3.58 -13.40
C MET A 35 8.84 -2.51 -12.36
N VAL A 36 9.87 -1.69 -12.62
CA VAL A 36 10.22 -0.55 -11.75
C VAL A 36 9.05 0.41 -11.62
N ASN A 37 8.44 0.80 -12.74
CA ASN A 37 7.29 1.71 -12.72
C ASN A 37 6.10 1.13 -11.93
N MET A 38 5.82 -0.17 -12.10
CA MET A 38 4.74 -0.84 -11.37
C MET A 38 5.01 -0.93 -9.86
N LEU A 39 6.26 -1.15 -9.46
CA LEU A 39 6.66 -1.14 -8.05
C LEU A 39 6.55 0.27 -7.45
N ASP A 40 7.00 1.29 -8.18
CA ASP A 40 6.87 2.69 -7.75
C ASP A 40 5.41 3.13 -7.61
N GLU A 41 4.55 2.73 -8.56
CA GLU A 41 3.12 3.01 -8.49
C GLU A 41 2.45 2.29 -7.33
N ARG A 42 2.79 1.02 -7.08
CA ARG A 42 2.32 0.28 -5.90
C ARG A 42 2.72 1.00 -4.62
N ASP A 43 3.96 1.45 -4.51
CA ASP A 43 4.47 2.11 -3.31
C ASP A 43 3.76 3.45 -3.08
N LYS A 44 3.50 4.23 -4.14
CA LYS A 44 2.68 5.44 -4.07
C LYS A 44 1.24 5.15 -3.62
N LEU A 45 0.62 4.09 -4.16
CA LEU A 45 -0.73 3.70 -3.77
C LEU A 45 -0.79 3.25 -2.31
N MET A 46 0.22 2.53 -1.83
CA MET A 46 0.34 2.11 -0.44
C MET A 46 0.48 3.31 0.50
N GLU A 47 1.30 4.31 0.14
CA GLU A 47 1.43 5.53 0.94
C GLU A 47 0.12 6.32 0.97
N ASN A 48 -0.51 6.56 -0.19
CA ASN A 48 -1.81 7.25 -0.26
C ASN A 48 -2.90 6.54 0.55
N LEU A 49 -2.93 5.20 0.52
CA LEU A 49 -3.87 4.41 1.32
C LEU A 49 -3.63 4.63 2.81
N ARG A 50 -2.37 4.62 3.24
CA ARG A 50 -1.99 4.85 4.64
C ARG A 50 -2.38 6.25 5.09
N GLU A 51 -2.03 7.28 4.33
CA GLU A 51 -2.40 8.67 4.64
C GLU A 51 -3.92 8.84 4.75
N THR A 52 -4.68 8.22 3.84
CA THR A 52 -6.15 8.27 3.86
C THR A 52 -6.71 7.59 5.12
N GLN A 53 -6.14 6.44 5.51
CA GLN A 53 -6.55 5.72 6.72
C GLN A 53 -6.24 6.52 8.00
N GLU A 54 -5.07 7.16 8.07
CA GLU A 54 -4.68 8.03 9.18
C GLU A 54 -5.62 9.24 9.29
N GLY A 55 -5.93 9.91 8.17
CA GLY A 55 -6.89 11.01 8.14
C GLY A 55 -8.31 10.57 8.51
N MET A 56 -8.74 9.39 8.07
CA MET A 56 -10.03 8.82 8.45
C MET A 56 -10.10 8.56 9.96
N GLN A 57 -9.04 8.03 10.56
CA GLN A 57 -8.97 7.77 11.99
C GLN A 57 -9.07 9.07 12.79
N GLU A 58 -8.38 10.14 12.36
CA GLU A 58 -8.45 11.45 13.00
C GLU A 58 -9.89 12.02 12.97
N ILE A 59 -10.57 11.92 11.83
CA ILE A 59 -11.96 12.38 11.67
C ILE A 59 -12.88 11.58 12.60
N GLN A 60 -12.72 10.26 12.69
CA GLN A 60 -13.52 9.42 13.58
C GLN A 60 -13.33 9.80 15.06
N SER A 61 -12.10 10.12 15.47
CA SER A 61 -11.83 10.60 16.84
C SER A 61 -12.53 11.93 17.11
N LYS A 62 -12.43 12.91 16.21
CA LYS A 62 -13.12 14.20 16.33
C LYS A 62 -14.65 14.03 16.37
N LEU A 63 -15.20 13.13 15.55
CA LEU A 63 -16.62 12.83 15.57
C LEU A 63 -17.07 12.33 16.95
N ALA A 64 -16.32 11.38 17.53
CA ALA A 64 -16.64 10.84 18.85
C ALA A 64 -16.57 11.91 19.97
N GLU A 65 -15.66 12.88 19.86
CA GLU A 65 -15.59 14.02 20.78
C GLU A 65 -16.83 14.92 20.66
N VAL A 66 -17.20 15.30 19.44
CA VAL A 66 -18.38 16.13 19.16
C VAL A 66 -19.67 15.44 19.60
N GLU A 67 -19.78 14.12 19.42
CA GLU A 67 -20.92 13.34 19.91
C GLU A 67 -21.01 13.36 21.44
N ARG A 68 -19.89 13.24 22.15
CA ARG A 68 -19.86 13.35 23.62
C ARG A 68 -20.28 14.75 24.09
N GLU A 69 -19.83 15.80 23.43
CA GLU A 69 -20.23 17.17 23.75
C GLU A 69 -21.72 17.38 23.53
N ARG A 70 -22.25 16.92 22.39
CA ARG A 70 -23.69 16.94 22.10
C ARG A 70 -24.49 16.24 23.20
N ASP A 71 -24.08 15.02 23.59
CA ASP A 71 -24.77 14.23 24.61
C ASP A 71 -24.66 14.86 26.01
N SER A 72 -23.57 15.57 26.30
CA SER A 72 -23.40 16.35 27.53
C SER A 72 -24.38 17.53 27.57
N LEU A 73 -24.43 18.32 26.49
CA LEU A 73 -25.33 19.46 26.36
C LEU A 73 -26.81 19.04 26.41
N GLN A 74 -27.16 17.93 25.74
CA GLN A 74 -28.52 17.41 25.76
C GLN A 74 -28.95 17.00 27.18
N ARG A 75 -28.06 16.38 27.96
CA ARG A 75 -28.34 16.07 29.37
C ARG A 75 -28.53 17.33 30.23
N GLN A 76 -27.72 18.38 30.01
CA GLN A 76 -27.88 19.65 30.71
C GLN A 76 -29.23 20.30 30.40
N LEU A 77 -29.67 20.27 29.14
CA LEU A 77 -30.99 20.78 28.73
C LEU A 77 -32.15 20.01 29.36
N GLN A 78 -32.03 18.68 29.48
CA GLN A 78 -33.06 17.84 30.11
C GLN A 78 -33.12 17.99 31.63
N ALA A 79 -32.07 18.52 32.25
CA ALA A 79 -32.00 18.74 33.69
C ALA A 79 -32.54 20.11 34.15
N ASN A 80 -32.89 20.99 33.20
CA ASN A 80 -33.55 22.29 33.43
C ASN A 80 -35.05 22.21 33.12
#